data_AF-A0A5C5Y183-F1
#
_entry.id   AF-A0A5C5Y183-F1
#
_cell.length_a   1.000
_cell.length_b   1.000
_cell.length_c   1.000
_cell.angle_alpha   90.00
_cell.angle_beta   90.00
_cell.angle_gamma   90.00
#
_symmetry.space_group_name_H-M   'P 1'
#
loop_
_entity.id
_entity.type
_entity.pdbx_description
1 polymer ?
#
loop_
_entity_poly.entity_id
_entity_poly.type
_entity_poly.pdbx_seq_one_letter_code
_entity_poly.pdbx_strand_id
1 'polypeptide(L)'
;MPKVVVVMIALALVSLPAVTAVAKEDRETIVRNDRERVLAAGYWIYNDMDAAVQQARQTGRPILVVLRCLPCEECVKLDDDLVESDPEIKALLDQFVRVRIVGTNGLDLNVFQYDTDQSFAVFMINADKTVYGRFGTRSHRTEWLGDVSLEGMAAALREGLRLHDAYPANRDALAGKSGQPLEFESPEKYPTLRKHPDRLDYEGEVANSCIHCHQIGEARRDFYWQSDRPIPEELLHPFPHPKSIGLILDPRYPARIKQLVDDSVAKSVGFQVGDDVTAMNGQPIVSMADVQWALNQVPGDGGSIDFQVRRGEREIELSLALPKAWRRWDDPAWRISSWMMRRIAGGGMRLIPEDDAATSDGTKPMAFRVANAGKHGAHGAAHRAGVKVGDILIEYDGRNDFRREADIFNHVNDNHRPGDRVTLKLVRNGRTITTEIPIQK
;
A
#
# COMPACT_ATOMS: atom_id res chain seq x y z
N MET A 1 23.88 67.87 -47.34
CA MET A 1 24.73 66.72 -46.95
C MET A 1 24.26 66.18 -45.60
N PRO A 2 23.45 65.11 -45.54
CA PRO A 2 23.16 64.43 -44.29
C PRO A 2 24.14 63.27 -44.06
N LYS A 3 24.60 63.09 -42.82
CA LYS A 3 25.51 62.03 -42.39
C LYS A 3 24.70 60.74 -42.17
N VAL A 4 25.07 59.67 -42.86
CA VAL A 4 24.59 58.31 -42.59
C VAL A 4 25.42 57.73 -41.45
N VAL A 5 24.79 57.40 -40.33
CA VAL A 5 25.40 56.67 -39.21
C VAL A 5 25.12 55.20 -39.43
N VAL A 6 26.17 54.41 -39.67
CA VAL A 6 26.10 52.95 -39.73
C VAL A 6 26.24 52.41 -38.31
N VAL A 7 25.17 51.83 -37.77
CA VAL A 7 25.20 51.11 -36.50
C VAL A 7 25.56 49.65 -36.80
N MET A 8 26.77 49.22 -36.43
CA MET A 8 27.13 47.80 -36.42
C MET A 8 26.55 47.13 -35.18
N ILE A 9 25.58 46.25 -35.37
CA ILE A 9 25.07 45.35 -34.31
C ILE A 9 26.03 44.16 -34.23
N ALA A 10 26.86 44.13 -33.19
CA ALA A 10 27.66 42.96 -32.85
C ALA A 10 26.75 41.89 -32.22
N LEU A 11 26.56 40.77 -32.91
CA LEU A 11 25.82 39.61 -32.42
C LEU A 11 26.71 38.87 -31.41
N ALA A 12 26.53 39.12 -30.12
CA ALA A 12 27.16 38.33 -29.07
C ALA A 12 26.43 36.98 -28.95
N LEU A 13 27.04 35.91 -29.48
CA LEU A 13 26.58 34.54 -29.20
C LEU A 13 26.84 34.22 -27.72
N VAL A 14 25.78 34.28 -26.91
CA VAL A 14 25.79 33.72 -25.56
C VAL A 14 25.61 32.21 -25.70
N SER A 15 26.71 31.47 -25.53
CA SER A 15 26.70 30.01 -25.43
C SER A 15 26.03 29.59 -24.11
N LEU A 16 24.78 29.14 -24.18
CA LEU A 16 24.11 28.49 -23.05
C LEU A 16 24.79 27.14 -22.79
N PRO A 17 25.19 26.81 -21.55
CA PRO A 17 25.74 25.51 -21.24
C PRO A 17 24.65 24.45 -21.45
N ALA A 18 24.98 23.42 -22.22
CA ALA A 18 24.13 22.24 -22.36
C ALA A 18 24.03 21.56 -20.99
N VAL A 19 22.87 21.67 -20.36
CA VAL A 19 22.53 20.81 -19.22
C VAL A 19 22.39 19.40 -19.77
N THR A 20 23.42 18.58 -19.58
CA THR A 20 23.32 17.14 -19.82
C THR A 20 22.28 16.56 -18.87
N ALA A 21 21.12 16.18 -19.40
CA ALA A 21 20.18 15.38 -18.65
C ALA A 21 20.87 14.06 -18.29
N VAL A 22 21.12 13.83 -17.01
CA VAL A 22 21.58 12.53 -16.52
C VAL A 22 20.47 11.53 -16.83
N ALA A 23 20.76 10.52 -17.65
CA ALA A 23 19.82 9.45 -17.92
C ALA A 23 19.50 8.73 -16.60
N LYS A 24 18.21 8.57 -16.30
CA LYS A 24 17.77 7.80 -15.13
C LYS A 24 18.24 6.35 -15.34
N GLU A 25 18.97 5.83 -14.36
CA GLU A 25 19.46 4.45 -14.36
C GLU A 25 18.30 3.48 -14.57
N ASP A 26 18.48 2.47 -15.42
CA ASP A 26 17.44 1.49 -15.68
C ASP A 26 17.28 0.53 -14.49
N ARG A 27 16.10 -0.10 -14.38
CA ARG A 27 15.76 -0.93 -13.23
C ARG A 27 16.68 -2.15 -13.08
N GLU A 28 17.14 -2.73 -14.18
CA GLU A 28 18.00 -3.91 -14.12
C GLU A 28 19.35 -3.54 -13.49
N THR A 29 19.93 -2.42 -13.92
CA THR A 29 21.15 -1.88 -13.33
C THR A 29 20.96 -1.57 -11.83
N ILE A 30 19.85 -0.94 -11.44
CA ILE A 30 19.54 -0.63 -10.02
C ILE A 30 19.49 -1.91 -9.16
N VAL A 31 18.83 -2.96 -9.62
CA VAL A 31 18.70 -4.22 -8.86
C VAL A 31 20.04 -4.94 -8.70
N ARG A 32 20.89 -4.90 -9.74
CA ARG A 32 22.23 -5.49 -9.71
C ARG A 32 23.15 -4.71 -8.76
N ASN A 33 23.16 -3.38 -8.87
CA ASN A 33 23.96 -2.50 -8.02
C ASN A 33 23.57 -2.63 -6.55
N ASP A 34 22.28 -2.73 -6.23
CA ASP A 34 21.82 -2.97 -4.85
C ASP A 34 22.37 -4.29 -4.30
N ARG A 35 22.30 -5.38 -5.09
CA ARG A 35 22.83 -6.68 -4.69
C ARG A 35 24.34 -6.62 -4.44
N GLU A 36 25.10 -6.06 -5.37
CA GLU A 36 26.56 -5.94 -5.24
C GLU A 36 26.95 -5.14 -4.00
N ARG A 37 26.33 -3.97 -3.80
CA ARG A 37 26.56 -3.10 -2.64
C ARG A 37 26.26 -3.81 -1.33
N VAL A 38 25.08 -4.43 -1.21
CA VAL A 38 24.63 -5.07 0.03
C VAL A 38 25.49 -6.29 0.38
N LEU A 39 25.83 -7.12 -0.62
CA LEU A 39 26.71 -8.27 -0.42
C LEU A 39 28.13 -7.83 -0.06
N ALA A 40 28.67 -6.79 -0.68
CA ALA A 40 30.00 -6.26 -0.36
C ALA A 40 30.08 -5.69 1.06
N ALA A 41 29.01 -5.05 1.55
CA ALA A 41 28.94 -4.54 2.92
C ALA A 41 28.87 -5.67 3.97
N GLY A 42 28.31 -6.83 3.62
CA GLY A 42 28.19 -7.99 4.51
C GLY A 42 27.27 -7.77 5.73
N TYR A 43 26.51 -6.68 5.76
CA TYR A 43 25.65 -6.32 6.88
C TYR A 43 24.28 -7.03 6.83
N TRP A 44 23.77 -7.30 5.63
CA TRP A 44 22.49 -7.97 5.39
C TRP A 44 22.66 -9.29 4.66
N ILE A 45 21.85 -10.27 5.03
CA ILE A 45 21.58 -11.44 4.19
C ILE A 45 20.68 -10.97 3.04
N TYR A 46 20.91 -11.43 1.82
CA TYR A 46 20.25 -10.88 0.64
C TYR A 46 19.46 -11.97 -0.12
N ASN A 47 18.13 -11.84 -0.16
CA ASN A 47 17.18 -12.78 -0.75
C ASN A 47 17.31 -14.23 -0.26
N ASP A 48 17.80 -14.46 0.97
CA ASP A 48 18.01 -15.80 1.53
C ASP A 48 17.41 -15.91 2.93
N MET A 49 16.13 -16.25 2.99
CA MET A 49 15.41 -16.44 4.26
C MET A 49 15.87 -17.68 5.01
N ASP A 50 16.33 -18.73 4.33
CA ASP A 50 16.76 -19.96 4.97
C ASP A 50 18.08 -19.75 5.72
N ALA A 51 19.03 -19.02 5.12
CA ALA A 51 20.24 -18.59 5.80
C ALA A 51 19.93 -17.70 7.03
N ALA A 52 18.96 -16.79 6.91
CA ALA A 52 18.53 -15.95 8.03
C ALA A 52 17.95 -16.77 9.20
N VAL A 53 17.10 -17.76 8.89
CA VAL A 53 16.56 -18.70 9.89
C VAL A 53 17.68 -19.53 10.53
N GLN A 54 18.61 -20.05 9.73
CA GLN A 54 19.73 -20.83 10.23
C GLN A 54 20.60 -20.00 11.20
N GLN A 55 20.97 -18.78 10.81
CA GLN A 55 21.77 -17.89 11.65
C GLN A 55 21.01 -17.46 12.91
N ALA A 56 19.69 -17.24 12.83
CA ALA A 56 18.87 -16.91 13.99
C ALA A 56 18.84 -18.06 15.01
N ARG A 57 18.72 -19.31 14.54
CA ARG A 57 18.80 -20.50 15.42
C ARG A 57 20.17 -20.64 16.09
N GLN A 58 21.25 -20.32 15.37
CA GLN A 58 22.60 -20.41 15.89
C GLN A 58 22.91 -19.33 16.93
N THR A 59 22.41 -18.11 16.70
CA THR A 59 22.73 -16.94 17.53
C THR A 59 21.71 -16.68 18.64
N GLY A 60 20.53 -17.29 18.54
CA GLY A 60 19.39 -17.01 19.42
C GLY A 60 18.77 -15.62 19.20
N ARG A 61 19.15 -14.89 18.14
CA ARG A 61 18.61 -13.55 17.83
C ARG A 61 17.33 -13.62 17.02
N PRO A 62 16.45 -12.61 17.11
CA PRO A 62 15.28 -12.51 16.22
C PRO A 62 15.72 -12.12 14.81
N ILE A 63 14.85 -12.38 13.82
CA ILE A 63 15.08 -12.01 12.43
C ILE A 63 14.34 -10.70 12.14
N LEU A 64 15.04 -9.76 11.53
CA LEU A 64 14.47 -8.58 10.89
C LEU A 64 14.43 -8.81 9.37
N VAL A 65 13.24 -8.92 8.82
CA VAL A 65 13.02 -9.07 7.38
C VAL A 65 12.61 -7.72 6.81
N VAL A 66 13.33 -7.22 5.81
CA VAL A 66 12.99 -6.02 5.05
C VAL A 66 12.58 -6.43 3.64
N LEU A 67 11.30 -6.26 3.31
CA LEU A 67 10.76 -6.42 1.96
C LEU A 67 10.81 -5.06 1.26
N ARG A 68 11.50 -4.99 0.10
CA ARG A 68 11.67 -3.72 -0.62
C ARG A 68 11.61 -3.90 -2.13
N CYS A 69 10.75 -3.13 -2.81
CA CYS A 69 10.76 -3.09 -4.28
C CYS A 69 11.81 -2.09 -4.77
N LEU A 70 12.55 -2.43 -5.83
CA LEU A 70 13.55 -1.56 -6.45
C LEU A 70 13.12 -1.13 -7.86
N PRO A 71 13.24 0.16 -8.24
CA PRO A 71 13.45 1.31 -7.35
C PRO A 71 12.21 1.61 -6.49
N CYS A 72 12.42 2.21 -5.32
CA CYS A 72 11.34 2.70 -4.47
C CYS A 72 11.35 4.23 -4.49
N GLU A 73 10.55 4.84 -5.37
CA GLU A 73 10.49 6.30 -5.50
C GLU A 73 9.64 6.97 -4.40
N GLU A 74 8.80 6.19 -3.71
CA GLU A 74 7.76 6.73 -2.81
C GLU A 74 8.14 6.64 -1.31
N CYS A 75 9.28 6.02 -0.94
CA CYS A 75 9.71 5.84 0.47
C CYS A 75 11.07 6.49 0.79
N VAL A 76 11.36 7.66 0.21
CA VAL A 76 12.70 8.27 0.18
C VAL A 76 13.36 8.57 1.55
N LYS A 77 12.64 8.75 2.68
CA LYS A 77 13.28 8.86 4.02
C LYS A 77 13.15 7.62 4.91
N LEU A 78 12.89 6.45 4.34
CA LEU A 78 13.33 5.18 4.93
C LEU A 78 14.33 4.50 3.99
N ASP A 79 15.06 5.31 3.22
CA ASP A 79 16.14 4.78 2.40
C ASP A 79 17.17 4.08 3.29
N ASP A 80 17.75 2.98 2.81
CA ASP A 80 18.57 2.10 3.65
C ASP A 80 19.76 2.87 4.22
N ASP A 81 20.33 3.78 3.42
CA ASP A 81 21.45 4.64 3.84
C ASP A 81 21.06 5.57 4.99
N LEU A 82 19.81 6.03 5.05
CA LEU A 82 19.32 6.86 6.16
C LEU A 82 19.04 6.03 7.42
N VAL A 83 18.50 4.83 7.25
CA VAL A 83 18.23 3.89 8.36
C VAL A 83 19.53 3.38 8.98
N GLU A 84 20.52 3.06 8.15
CA GLU A 84 21.81 2.51 8.59
C GLU A 84 22.78 3.56 9.13
N SER A 85 22.58 4.84 8.81
CA SER A 85 23.37 5.95 9.34
C SER A 85 22.85 6.50 10.67
N ASP A 86 21.62 6.18 11.06
CA ASP A 86 21.09 6.52 12.39
C ASP A 86 21.73 5.64 13.48
N PRO A 87 22.44 6.23 14.47
CA PRO A 87 23.17 5.44 15.47
C PRO A 87 22.29 4.59 16.38
N GLU A 88 21.07 5.07 16.70
CA GLU A 88 20.13 4.35 17.57
C GLU A 88 19.56 3.14 16.85
N ILE A 89 19.08 3.35 15.62
CA ILE A 89 18.56 2.27 14.78
C ILE A 89 19.65 1.24 14.51
N LYS A 90 20.86 1.67 14.14
CA LYS A 90 21.99 0.76 13.91
C LYS A 90 22.26 -0.15 15.12
N ALA A 91 22.29 0.42 16.33
CA ALA A 91 22.48 -0.35 17.56
C ALA A 91 21.35 -1.35 17.83
N LEU A 92 20.12 -1.04 17.42
CA LEU A 92 18.99 -1.98 17.48
C LEU A 92 19.13 -3.06 16.41
N LEU A 93 19.46 -2.69 15.16
CA LEU A 93 19.66 -3.63 14.05
C LEU A 93 20.74 -4.67 14.35
N ASP A 94 21.79 -4.33 15.09
CA ASP A 94 22.85 -5.27 15.49
C ASP A 94 22.36 -6.41 16.40
N GLN A 95 21.20 -6.25 17.02
CA GLN A 95 20.57 -7.28 17.84
C GLN A 95 19.71 -8.26 17.01
N PHE A 96 19.51 -8.02 15.72
CA PHE A 96 18.77 -8.90 14.81
C PHE A 96 19.70 -9.66 13.87
N VAL A 97 19.24 -10.81 13.39
CA VAL A 97 19.66 -11.35 12.10
C VAL A 97 18.88 -10.61 11.02
N ARG A 98 19.57 -9.96 10.09
CA ARG A 98 18.95 -9.03 9.16
C ARG A 98 18.92 -9.62 7.76
N VAL A 99 17.76 -9.65 7.14
CA VAL A 99 17.58 -10.15 5.78
C VAL A 99 16.77 -9.17 4.94
N ARG A 100 17.31 -8.88 3.76
CA ARG A 100 16.71 -8.00 2.77
C ARG A 100 16.17 -8.83 1.62
N ILE A 101 14.91 -8.62 1.26
CA ILE A 101 14.23 -9.29 0.16
C ILE A 101 13.79 -8.23 -0.86
N VAL A 102 14.33 -8.30 -2.09
CA VAL A 102 14.12 -7.29 -3.13
C VAL A 102 13.15 -7.69 -4.26
N GLY A 103 12.53 -8.86 -4.12
CA GLY A 103 11.49 -9.37 -5.00
C GLY A 103 10.65 -10.42 -4.26
N THR A 104 9.39 -10.60 -4.63
CA THR A 104 8.49 -11.51 -3.90
C THR A 104 8.41 -12.91 -4.49
N ASN A 105 9.31 -13.26 -5.40
CA ASN A 105 9.43 -14.62 -5.93
C ASN A 105 9.67 -15.62 -4.78
N GLY A 106 8.88 -16.68 -4.71
CA GLY A 106 9.01 -17.70 -3.67
C GLY A 106 8.72 -17.21 -2.24
N LEU A 107 8.17 -16.00 -2.07
CA LEU A 107 7.86 -15.46 -0.76
C LEU A 107 6.80 -16.31 -0.05
N ASP A 108 7.06 -16.70 1.20
CA ASP A 108 6.12 -17.47 2.02
C ASP A 108 4.92 -16.60 2.45
N LEU A 109 3.80 -16.74 1.73
CA LEU A 109 2.58 -15.95 1.96
C LEU A 109 1.80 -16.36 3.20
N ASN A 110 2.15 -17.48 3.84
CA ASN A 110 1.58 -17.84 5.14
C ASN A 110 2.23 -17.03 6.27
N VAL A 111 3.46 -16.53 6.07
CA VAL A 111 4.16 -15.66 7.02
C VAL A 111 4.00 -14.19 6.64
N PHE A 112 4.33 -13.85 5.39
CA PHE A 112 4.47 -12.47 4.95
C PHE A 112 3.17 -11.91 4.37
N GLN A 113 2.20 -11.66 5.25
CA GLN A 113 0.97 -10.96 4.92
C GLN A 113 1.04 -9.50 5.37
N TYR A 114 0.96 -8.59 4.42
CA TYR A 114 1.04 -7.14 4.58
C TYR A 114 0.29 -6.44 3.44
N ASP A 115 0.14 -5.12 3.51
CA ASP A 115 -0.40 -4.33 2.41
C ASP A 115 0.57 -4.37 1.22
N THR A 116 0.26 -5.19 0.22
CA THR A 116 1.15 -5.44 -0.91
C THR A 116 1.33 -4.24 -1.85
N ASP A 117 0.51 -3.20 -1.67
CA ASP A 117 0.70 -1.90 -2.33
C ASP A 117 1.77 -1.04 -1.65
N GLN A 118 2.37 -1.51 -0.55
CA GLN A 118 3.54 -0.93 0.07
C GLN A 118 4.81 -1.46 -0.59
N SER A 119 5.68 -0.55 -1.01
CA SER A 119 6.99 -0.87 -1.58
C SER A 119 8.08 -1.10 -0.53
N PHE A 120 7.75 -0.91 0.75
CA PHE A 120 8.59 -1.14 1.91
C PHE A 120 7.75 -1.74 3.05
N ALA A 121 8.14 -2.90 3.53
CA ALA A 121 7.56 -3.54 4.71
C ALA A 121 8.65 -4.23 5.52
N VAL A 122 8.52 -4.19 6.84
CA VAL A 122 9.45 -4.80 7.78
C VAL A 122 8.71 -5.78 8.66
N PHE A 123 9.30 -6.94 8.90
CA PHE A 123 8.80 -7.92 9.84
C PHE A 123 9.87 -8.23 10.88
N MET A 124 9.48 -8.26 12.15
CA MET A 124 10.29 -8.80 13.24
C MET A 124 9.73 -10.17 13.60
N ILE A 125 10.53 -11.23 13.46
CA ILE A 125 10.06 -12.61 13.63
C ILE A 125 11.05 -13.46 14.44
N ASN A 126 10.56 -14.54 15.03
CA ASN A 126 11.38 -15.62 15.56
C ASN A 126 11.93 -16.51 14.43
N ALA A 127 12.98 -17.29 14.72
CA ALA A 127 13.51 -18.32 13.83
C ALA A 127 12.51 -19.47 13.53
N ASP A 128 11.44 -19.62 14.32
CA ASP A 128 10.31 -20.51 14.00
C ASP A 128 9.20 -19.85 13.16
N LYS A 129 9.45 -18.63 12.66
CA LYS A 129 8.55 -17.78 11.87
C LYS A 129 7.37 -17.17 12.65
N THR A 130 7.33 -17.29 13.99
CA THR A 130 6.38 -16.51 14.81
C THR A 130 6.61 -15.01 14.59
N VAL A 131 5.55 -14.27 14.25
CA VAL A 131 5.64 -12.83 14.00
C VAL A 131 5.53 -12.05 15.31
N TYR A 132 6.52 -11.20 15.61
CA TYR A 132 6.45 -10.23 16.71
C TYR A 132 5.75 -8.94 16.29
N GLY A 133 5.93 -8.52 15.04
CA GLY A 133 5.14 -7.44 14.46
C GLY A 133 5.67 -6.96 13.12
N ARG A 134 4.97 -5.97 12.57
CA ARG A 134 5.23 -5.37 11.27
C ARG A 134 5.62 -3.90 11.43
N PHE A 135 6.25 -3.31 10.42
CA PHE A 135 6.45 -1.87 10.27
C PHE A 135 6.49 -1.50 8.77
N GLY A 136 6.26 -0.23 8.44
CA GLY A 136 6.22 0.25 7.06
C GLY A 136 4.79 0.27 6.52
N THR A 137 4.19 1.46 6.52
CA THR A 137 2.86 1.69 5.96
C THR A 137 2.74 3.12 5.41
N ARG A 138 1.67 3.36 4.63
CA ARG A 138 1.23 4.68 4.20
C ARG A 138 -0.28 4.71 3.97
N SER A 139 -0.84 5.90 4.03
CA SER A 139 -2.27 6.18 3.89
C SER A 139 -2.61 7.00 2.65
N HIS A 140 -1.59 7.34 1.85
CA HIS A 140 -1.69 8.09 0.59
C HIS A 140 -0.54 7.72 -0.36
N ARG A 141 -0.72 7.99 -1.65
CA ARG A 141 0.31 7.66 -2.67
C ARG A 141 1.61 8.43 -2.46
N THR A 142 1.51 9.73 -2.18
CA THR A 142 2.64 10.68 -2.14
C THR A 142 2.89 11.29 -0.76
N GLU A 143 1.98 11.10 0.19
CA GLU A 143 2.06 11.68 1.54
C GLU A 143 2.21 10.54 2.55
N TRP A 144 3.38 10.46 3.15
CA TRP A 144 3.77 9.34 4.01
C TRP A 144 4.35 9.82 5.35
N LEU A 145 4.58 11.14 5.49
CA LEU A 145 5.11 11.77 6.70
C LEU A 145 4.21 11.57 7.93
N GLY A 146 2.93 11.28 7.72
CA GLY A 146 1.98 11.00 8.79
C GLY A 146 2.05 9.57 9.34
N ASP A 147 2.70 8.65 8.62
CA ASP A 147 2.48 7.21 8.82
C ASP A 147 3.75 6.46 9.28
N VAL A 148 4.94 6.99 8.97
CA VAL A 148 6.23 6.39 9.38
C VAL A 148 7.28 7.45 9.75
N SER A 149 8.20 7.09 10.65
CA SER A 149 9.37 7.88 11.04
C SER A 149 10.54 6.98 11.48
N LEU A 150 11.75 7.54 11.58
CA LEU A 150 12.92 6.82 12.10
C LEU A 150 12.71 6.46 13.58
N GLU A 151 12.17 7.40 14.37
CA GLU A 151 11.83 7.19 15.78
C GLU A 151 10.80 6.07 15.97
N GLY A 152 9.80 6.03 15.09
CA GLY A 152 8.79 4.96 15.06
C GLY A 152 9.39 3.61 14.70
N MET A 153 10.36 3.57 13.78
CA MET A 153 11.10 2.34 13.47
C MET A 153 11.92 1.88 14.68
N ALA A 154 12.66 2.77 15.33
CA ALA A 154 13.41 2.45 16.55
C ALA A 154 12.49 1.93 17.67
N ALA A 155 11.31 2.54 17.83
CA ALA A 155 10.31 2.09 18.80
C ALA A 155 9.77 0.68 18.46
N ALA A 156 9.46 0.41 17.18
CA ALA A 156 9.02 -0.91 16.74
C ALA A 156 10.09 -1.98 16.95
N LEU A 157 11.36 -1.68 16.62
CA LEU A 157 12.48 -2.59 16.83
C LEU A 157 12.68 -2.93 18.31
N ARG A 158 12.59 -1.94 19.21
CA ARG A 158 12.62 -2.17 20.66
C ARG A 158 11.52 -3.11 21.12
N GLU A 159 10.30 -2.89 20.62
CA GLU A 159 9.17 -3.72 21.01
C GLU A 159 9.28 -5.15 20.44
N GLY A 160 9.81 -5.30 19.22
CA GLY A 160 10.16 -6.60 18.66
C GLY A 160 11.18 -7.36 19.50
N LEU A 161 12.24 -6.68 19.97
CA LEU A 161 13.23 -7.26 20.90
C LEU A 161 12.60 -7.64 22.24
N ARG A 162 11.77 -6.76 22.83
CA ARG A 162 11.06 -7.04 24.08
C ARG A 162 10.17 -8.27 23.98
N LEU A 163 9.45 -8.43 22.86
CA LEU A 163 8.62 -9.61 22.60
C LEU A 163 9.46 -10.87 22.38
N HIS A 164 10.64 -10.74 21.78
CA HIS A 164 11.57 -11.85 21.61
C HIS A 164 12.16 -12.33 22.94
N ASP A 165 12.57 -11.41 23.82
CA ASP A 165 13.10 -11.74 25.15
C ASP A 165 12.09 -12.51 26.01
N ALA A 166 10.80 -12.25 25.82
CA ALA A 166 9.71 -12.94 26.50
C ALA A 166 9.30 -14.27 25.82
N TYR A 167 9.87 -14.62 24.66
CA TYR A 167 9.50 -15.82 23.92
C TYR A 167 10.19 -17.07 24.49
N PRO A 168 9.50 -18.22 24.64
CA PRO A 168 8.16 -18.54 24.15
C PRO A 168 7.00 -18.28 25.13
N ALA A 169 7.23 -17.65 26.28
CA ALA A 169 6.18 -17.47 27.30
C ALA A 169 5.01 -16.60 26.83
N ASN A 170 5.23 -15.73 25.85
CA ASN A 170 4.20 -14.87 25.23
C ASN A 170 3.62 -15.42 23.92
N ARG A 171 3.90 -16.68 23.53
CA ARG A 171 3.53 -17.24 22.22
C ARG A 171 2.03 -17.12 21.93
N ASP A 172 1.17 -17.38 22.91
CA ASP A 172 -0.28 -17.33 22.74
C ASP A 172 -0.78 -15.92 22.41
N ALA A 173 -0.18 -14.89 23.00
CA ALA A 173 -0.50 -13.49 22.68
C ALA A 173 -0.05 -13.08 21.26
N LEU A 174 0.88 -13.82 20.64
CA LEU A 174 1.35 -13.57 19.29
C LEU A 174 0.53 -14.32 18.22
N ALA A 175 -0.35 -15.25 18.60
CA ALA A 175 -1.10 -16.07 17.65
C ALA A 175 -1.91 -15.24 16.64
N GLY A 176 -2.50 -14.12 17.10
CA GLY A 176 -3.28 -13.20 16.26
C GLY A 176 -2.45 -12.40 15.24
N LYS A 177 -1.11 -12.47 15.30
CA LYS A 177 -0.20 -11.79 14.35
C LYS A 177 0.02 -12.55 13.05
N SER A 178 -0.44 -13.80 12.99
CA SER A 178 -0.38 -14.64 11.79
C SER A 178 -1.78 -14.80 11.20
N GLY A 179 -1.87 -14.73 9.87
CA GLY A 179 -3.13 -14.88 9.15
C GLY A 179 -3.49 -16.34 8.91
N GLN A 180 -4.71 -16.56 8.44
CA GLN A 180 -5.05 -17.83 7.81
C GLN A 180 -4.24 -18.02 6.51
N PRO A 181 -3.97 -19.27 6.11
CA PRO A 181 -3.35 -19.53 4.82
C PRO A 181 -4.10 -18.86 3.67
N LEU A 182 -3.34 -18.31 2.72
CA LEU A 182 -3.91 -17.69 1.53
C LEU A 182 -4.29 -18.75 0.48
N GLU A 183 -4.84 -18.30 -0.65
CA GLU A 183 -5.28 -19.15 -1.75
C GLU A 183 -4.12 -19.97 -2.33
N PHE A 184 -2.91 -19.41 -2.31
CA PHE A 184 -1.66 -20.06 -2.64
C PHE A 184 -0.57 -19.65 -1.65
N GLU A 185 0.35 -20.58 -1.36
CA GLU A 185 1.42 -20.36 -0.38
C GLU A 185 2.56 -19.44 -0.87
N SER A 186 2.67 -19.21 -2.17
CA SER A 186 3.69 -18.33 -2.77
C SER A 186 3.18 -17.62 -4.04
N PRO A 187 3.74 -16.45 -4.40
CA PRO A 187 3.20 -15.61 -5.49
C PRO A 187 3.20 -16.27 -6.88
N GLU A 188 4.26 -16.95 -7.28
CA GLU A 188 4.39 -17.58 -8.60
C GLU A 188 3.36 -18.69 -8.85
N LYS A 189 2.68 -19.18 -7.81
CA LYS A 189 1.63 -20.20 -7.94
C LYS A 189 0.30 -19.65 -8.43
N TYR A 190 0.06 -18.35 -8.27
CA TYR A 190 -1.14 -17.71 -8.82
C TYR A 190 -1.16 -17.78 -10.35
N PRO A 191 -2.31 -18.08 -10.99
CA PRO A 191 -2.41 -18.26 -12.44
C PRO A 191 -1.79 -17.12 -13.27
N THR A 192 -1.96 -15.86 -12.86
CA THR A 192 -1.45 -14.69 -13.57
C THR A 192 0.06 -14.46 -13.40
N LEU A 193 0.69 -15.16 -12.46
CA LEU A 193 2.12 -15.01 -12.13
C LEU A 193 2.97 -16.24 -12.47
N ARG A 194 2.37 -17.35 -12.95
CA ARG A 194 3.07 -18.62 -13.25
C ARG A 194 4.23 -18.55 -14.24
N LYS A 195 4.31 -17.48 -15.03
CA LYS A 195 5.43 -17.25 -15.95
C LYS A 195 6.71 -16.82 -15.23
N HIS A 196 6.61 -16.36 -13.99
CA HIS A 196 7.73 -15.92 -13.20
C HIS A 196 8.34 -17.11 -12.43
N PRO A 197 9.67 -17.17 -12.28
CA PRO A 197 10.34 -18.18 -11.45
C PRO A 197 10.07 -17.97 -9.95
N ASP A 198 10.46 -18.96 -9.15
CA ASP A 198 10.42 -18.91 -7.67
C ASP A 198 11.55 -18.07 -7.04
N ARG A 199 12.49 -17.57 -7.86
CA ARG A 199 13.61 -16.74 -7.44
C ARG A 199 13.99 -15.74 -8.53
N LEU A 200 14.65 -14.66 -8.16
CA LEU A 200 15.18 -13.70 -9.13
C LEU A 200 16.30 -14.34 -9.98
N ASP A 201 16.25 -14.08 -11.29
CA ASP A 201 17.26 -14.55 -12.25
C ASP A 201 18.40 -13.54 -12.39
N TYR A 202 19.39 -13.61 -11.50
CA TYR A 202 20.56 -12.73 -11.55
C TYR A 202 21.53 -13.07 -12.69
N GLU A 203 21.45 -14.27 -13.28
CA GLU A 203 22.31 -14.67 -14.39
C GLU A 203 21.72 -14.24 -15.75
N GLY A 204 20.40 -14.16 -15.85
CA GLY A 204 19.63 -13.65 -16.99
C GLY A 204 18.94 -12.31 -16.70
N GLU A 205 17.65 -12.20 -17.03
CA GLU A 205 16.89 -10.94 -16.96
C GLU A 205 16.28 -10.70 -15.56
N VAL A 206 17.10 -10.21 -14.63
CA VAL A 206 16.71 -10.03 -13.21
C VAL A 206 15.48 -9.12 -13.03
N ALA A 207 15.36 -8.07 -13.85
CA ALA A 207 14.21 -7.17 -13.76
C ALA A 207 12.91 -7.85 -14.22
N ASN A 208 12.96 -8.61 -15.32
CA ASN A 208 11.79 -9.27 -15.90
C ASN A 208 11.34 -10.50 -15.11
N SER A 209 12.27 -11.18 -14.44
CA SER A 209 11.96 -12.34 -13.58
C SER A 209 11.25 -11.95 -12.28
N CYS A 210 11.37 -10.70 -11.83
CA CYS A 210 10.82 -10.22 -10.57
C CYS A 210 9.28 -10.22 -10.53
N ILE A 211 8.72 -10.80 -9.47
CA ILE A 211 7.36 -10.52 -9.03
C ILE A 211 7.40 -9.31 -8.08
N HIS A 212 6.66 -8.27 -8.42
CA HIS A 212 6.51 -7.07 -7.63
C HIS A 212 5.47 -7.26 -6.53
N CYS A 213 5.65 -6.57 -5.39
CA CYS A 213 4.77 -6.69 -4.22
C CYS A 213 3.28 -6.53 -4.60
N HIS A 214 2.91 -5.46 -5.30
CA HIS A 214 1.51 -5.17 -5.63
C HIS A 214 0.87 -6.23 -6.55
N GLN A 215 1.67 -6.97 -7.31
CA GLN A 215 1.17 -8.04 -8.16
C GLN A 215 0.58 -9.19 -7.36
N ILE A 216 0.99 -9.39 -6.09
CA ILE A 216 0.37 -10.38 -5.20
C ILE A 216 -1.10 -10.01 -4.98
N GLY A 217 -1.39 -8.78 -4.56
CA GLY A 217 -2.76 -8.31 -4.33
C GLY A 217 -3.61 -8.33 -5.61
N GLU A 218 -3.03 -7.96 -6.76
CA GLU A 218 -3.69 -8.05 -8.07
C GLU A 218 -4.01 -9.49 -8.44
N ALA A 219 -3.05 -10.42 -8.32
CA ALA A 219 -3.23 -11.82 -8.65
C ALA A 219 -4.29 -12.49 -7.77
N ARG A 220 -4.36 -12.11 -6.49
CA ARG A 220 -5.42 -12.55 -5.57
C ARG A 220 -6.80 -12.11 -6.04
N ARG A 221 -6.98 -10.84 -6.38
CA ARG A 221 -8.27 -10.34 -6.87
C ARG A 221 -8.65 -10.95 -8.23
N ASP A 222 -7.70 -11.04 -9.16
CA ASP A 222 -7.89 -11.67 -10.46
C ASP A 222 -8.30 -13.15 -10.31
N PHE A 223 -7.76 -13.88 -9.33
CA PHE A 223 -8.15 -15.27 -9.07
C PHE A 223 -9.66 -15.42 -8.78
N TYR A 224 -10.24 -14.53 -7.98
CA TYR A 224 -11.69 -14.54 -7.73
C TYR A 224 -12.47 -14.09 -8.96
N TRP A 225 -12.07 -12.97 -9.54
CA TRP A 225 -12.78 -12.35 -10.66
C TRP A 225 -12.82 -13.25 -11.90
N GLN A 226 -11.69 -13.88 -12.25
CA GLN A 226 -11.62 -14.83 -13.37
C GLN A 226 -12.35 -16.15 -13.09
N SER A 227 -12.65 -16.45 -11.83
CA SER A 227 -13.46 -17.60 -11.41
C SER A 227 -14.97 -17.27 -11.35
N ASP A 228 -15.41 -16.14 -11.91
CA ASP A 228 -16.80 -15.66 -11.88
C ASP A 228 -17.36 -15.48 -10.46
N ARG A 229 -16.47 -15.22 -9.50
CA ARG A 229 -16.80 -14.93 -8.10
C ARG A 229 -16.57 -13.45 -7.81
N PRO A 230 -17.38 -12.83 -6.93
CA PRO A 230 -17.07 -11.51 -6.43
C PRO A 230 -15.72 -11.53 -5.71
N ILE A 231 -14.98 -10.45 -5.82
CA ILE A 231 -13.76 -10.21 -5.06
C ILE A 231 -14.17 -10.01 -3.59
N PRO A 232 -13.59 -10.76 -2.64
CA PRO A 232 -13.79 -10.54 -1.20
C PRO A 232 -13.55 -9.09 -0.79
N GLU A 233 -14.35 -8.57 0.14
CA GLU A 233 -14.25 -7.16 0.54
C GLU A 233 -12.89 -6.85 1.19
N GLU A 234 -12.29 -7.82 1.88
CA GLU A 234 -10.96 -7.75 2.46
C GLU A 234 -9.85 -7.60 1.41
N LEU A 235 -10.09 -8.06 0.18
CA LEU A 235 -9.16 -7.90 -0.95
C LEU A 235 -9.39 -6.61 -1.73
N LEU A 236 -10.62 -6.09 -1.73
CA LEU A 236 -10.97 -4.83 -2.38
C LEU A 236 -10.60 -3.62 -1.50
N HIS A 237 -10.72 -3.77 -0.18
CA HIS A 237 -10.35 -2.80 0.86
C HIS A 237 -9.32 -3.40 1.82
N PRO A 238 -8.09 -3.65 1.35
CA PRO A 238 -7.06 -4.31 2.13
C PRO A 238 -6.42 -3.33 3.12
N PHE A 239 -6.08 -3.82 4.32
CA PHE A 239 -5.35 -3.08 5.37
C PHE A 239 -5.90 -1.67 5.65
N PRO A 240 -7.16 -1.54 6.11
CA PRO A 240 -7.78 -0.25 6.39
C PRO A 240 -6.91 0.59 7.33
N HIS A 241 -6.67 1.84 6.97
CA HIS A 241 -5.86 2.74 7.79
C HIS A 241 -6.59 3.05 9.11
N PRO A 242 -5.90 3.22 10.27
CA PRO A 242 -6.57 3.52 11.55
C PRO A 242 -7.45 4.77 11.53
N LYS A 243 -7.16 5.72 10.63
CA LYS A 243 -7.99 6.91 10.37
C LYS A 243 -9.44 6.55 9.99
N SER A 244 -9.66 5.40 9.35
CA SER A 244 -11.00 4.95 8.92
C SER A 244 -11.96 4.70 10.09
N ILE A 245 -11.43 4.33 11.26
CA ILE A 245 -12.19 4.18 12.49
C ILE A 245 -12.07 5.41 13.41
N GLY A 246 -11.33 6.42 12.98
CA GLY A 246 -11.16 7.71 13.68
C GLY A 246 -9.88 7.87 14.49
N LEU A 247 -8.92 6.94 14.39
CA LEU A 247 -7.63 7.03 15.08
C LEU A 247 -6.57 7.68 14.18
N ILE A 248 -6.08 8.85 14.56
CA ILE A 248 -4.87 9.45 13.95
C ILE A 248 -3.71 9.22 14.91
N LEU A 249 -2.77 8.36 14.50
CA LEU A 249 -1.65 7.94 15.33
C LEU A 249 -0.42 8.83 15.10
N ASP A 250 0.42 8.96 16.12
CA ASP A 250 1.71 9.64 16.02
C ASP A 250 2.76 8.67 15.44
N PRO A 251 3.37 8.96 14.28
CA PRO A 251 4.28 8.04 13.61
C PRO A 251 5.60 7.81 14.36
N ARG A 252 5.87 8.53 15.45
CA ARG A 252 7.08 8.38 16.29
C ARG A 252 6.95 7.32 17.39
N TYR A 253 5.73 6.81 17.60
CA TYR A 253 5.43 5.83 18.65
C TYR A 253 4.81 4.57 18.01
N PRO A 254 4.77 3.43 18.73
CA PRO A 254 4.13 2.22 18.23
C PRO A 254 2.68 2.45 17.79
N ALA A 255 1.84 2.98 18.69
CA ALA A 255 0.44 3.29 18.39
C ALA A 255 -0.16 4.34 19.35
N ARG A 256 0.54 5.47 19.52
CA ARG A 256 0.03 6.59 20.32
C ARG A 256 -1.00 7.39 19.55
N ILE A 257 -2.15 7.68 20.16
CA ILE A 257 -3.18 8.54 19.56
C ILE A 257 -2.72 10.00 19.60
N LYS A 258 -2.48 10.57 18.42
CA LYS A 258 -2.17 12.00 18.25
C LYS A 258 -3.44 12.84 18.16
N GLN A 259 -4.46 12.33 17.47
CA GLN A 259 -5.73 13.00 17.25
C GLN A 259 -6.84 11.96 17.07
N LEU A 260 -8.07 12.36 17.42
CA LEU A 260 -9.29 11.63 17.12
C LEU A 260 -10.10 12.39 16.08
N VAL A 261 -10.65 11.66 15.12
CA VAL A 261 -11.63 12.22 14.17
C VAL A 261 -12.96 12.43 14.91
N ASP A 262 -13.57 13.60 14.72
CA ASP A 262 -14.89 13.90 15.28
C ASP A 262 -15.96 12.96 14.70
N ASP A 263 -17.00 12.68 15.50
CA ASP A 263 -18.12 11.78 15.15
C ASP A 263 -17.71 10.36 14.69
N SER A 264 -16.49 9.93 15.02
CA SER A 264 -15.98 8.60 14.69
C SER A 264 -16.34 7.54 15.72
N VAL A 265 -16.32 6.28 15.28
CA VAL A 265 -16.53 5.12 16.16
C VAL A 265 -15.50 5.06 17.28
N ALA A 266 -14.22 5.38 17.02
CA ALA A 266 -13.21 5.44 18.07
C ALA A 266 -13.52 6.52 19.13
N LYS A 267 -13.90 7.73 18.71
CA LYS A 267 -14.24 8.78 19.67
C LYS A 267 -15.45 8.39 20.53
N SER A 268 -16.44 7.71 19.93
CA SER A 268 -17.66 7.29 20.61
C SER A 268 -17.44 6.28 21.75
N VAL A 269 -16.40 5.43 21.65
CA VAL A 269 -16.08 4.41 22.65
C VAL A 269 -15.11 4.88 23.73
N GLY A 270 -14.72 6.16 23.72
CA GLY A 270 -14.00 6.79 24.83
C GLY A 270 -12.47 6.77 24.73
N PHE A 271 -11.90 6.55 23.55
CA PHE A 271 -10.49 6.85 23.29
C PHE A 271 -10.18 8.33 23.57
N GLN A 272 -8.94 8.62 23.95
CA GLN A 272 -8.45 9.97 24.21
C GLN A 272 -7.11 10.22 23.49
N VAL A 273 -6.83 11.49 23.20
CA VAL A 273 -5.51 11.89 22.70
C VAL A 273 -4.46 11.59 23.78
N GLY A 274 -3.34 11.00 23.37
CA GLY A 274 -2.25 10.59 24.26
C GLY A 274 -2.34 9.13 24.74
N ASP A 275 -3.47 8.46 24.52
CA ASP A 275 -3.60 7.02 24.75
C ASP A 275 -2.56 6.24 23.91
N ASP A 276 -1.88 5.28 24.52
CA ASP A 276 -1.05 4.29 23.84
C ASP A 276 -1.85 3.00 23.64
N VAL A 277 -2.15 2.61 22.40
CA VAL A 277 -2.75 1.29 22.13
C VAL A 277 -1.66 0.22 22.29
N THR A 278 -1.77 -0.59 23.33
CA THR A 278 -0.76 -1.60 23.69
C THR A 278 -1.10 -2.98 23.13
N ALA A 279 -2.39 -3.31 22.97
CA ALA A 279 -2.84 -4.53 22.32
C ALA A 279 -4.18 -4.36 21.58
N MET A 280 -4.40 -5.20 20.56
CA MET A 280 -5.69 -5.33 19.85
C MET A 280 -6.05 -6.80 19.69
N ASN A 281 -7.27 -7.19 20.06
CA ASN A 281 -7.73 -8.58 20.05
C ASN A 281 -6.74 -9.53 20.73
N GLY A 282 -6.20 -9.09 21.88
CA GLY A 282 -5.23 -9.83 22.68
C GLY A 282 -3.79 -9.85 22.15
N GLN A 283 -3.52 -9.32 20.94
CA GLN A 283 -2.17 -9.29 20.38
C GLN A 283 -1.46 -7.95 20.67
N PRO A 284 -0.18 -7.95 21.08
CA PRO A 284 0.55 -6.72 21.35
C PRO A 284 0.77 -5.90 20.08
N ILE A 285 0.78 -4.57 20.16
CA ILE A 285 0.98 -3.68 19.01
C ILE A 285 2.39 -3.10 19.02
N VAL A 286 3.16 -3.33 17.95
CA VAL A 286 4.54 -2.80 17.83
C VAL A 286 4.63 -1.59 16.92
N SER A 287 3.64 -1.37 16.04
CA SER A 287 3.59 -0.22 15.14
C SER A 287 2.19 0.02 14.55
N MET A 288 2.03 1.10 13.80
CA MET A 288 0.84 1.37 13.00
C MET A 288 0.50 0.26 11.99
N ALA A 289 1.51 -0.43 11.43
CA ALA A 289 1.28 -1.54 10.51
C ALA A 289 0.66 -2.75 11.23
N ASP A 290 0.93 -2.94 12.52
CA ASP A 290 0.25 -3.95 13.34
C ASP A 290 -1.20 -3.57 13.65
N VAL A 291 -1.48 -2.27 13.83
CA VAL A 291 -2.87 -1.78 13.96
C VAL A 291 -3.64 -2.09 12.68
N GLN A 292 -3.07 -1.79 11.50
CA GLN A 292 -3.70 -2.14 10.24
C GLN A 292 -3.84 -3.64 10.04
N TRP A 293 -2.86 -4.44 10.49
CA TRP A 293 -2.95 -5.89 10.48
C TRP A 293 -4.16 -6.37 11.28
N ALA A 294 -4.33 -5.89 12.52
CA ALA A 294 -5.44 -6.25 13.39
C ALA A 294 -6.79 -5.81 12.79
N LEU A 295 -6.87 -4.60 12.24
CA LEU A 295 -8.04 -4.13 11.48
C LEU A 295 -8.32 -5.02 10.26
N ASN A 296 -7.28 -5.45 9.56
CA ASN A 296 -7.39 -6.31 8.39
C ASN A 296 -7.88 -7.73 8.71
N GLN A 297 -7.91 -8.14 9.99
CA GLN A 297 -8.51 -9.42 10.38
C GLN A 297 -10.01 -9.33 10.62
N VAL A 298 -10.59 -8.12 10.71
CA VAL A 298 -12.04 -7.97 10.95
C VAL A 298 -12.81 -8.12 9.62
N PRO A 299 -13.80 -9.03 9.53
CA PRO A 299 -14.55 -9.24 8.29
C PRO A 299 -15.28 -7.99 7.79
N GLY A 300 -15.53 -7.92 6.48
CA GLY A 300 -16.37 -6.86 5.88
C GLY A 300 -17.82 -6.86 6.39
N ASP A 301 -18.34 -8.00 6.86
CA ASP A 301 -19.67 -8.10 7.48
C ASP A 301 -19.74 -7.48 8.89
N GLY A 302 -18.62 -6.99 9.43
CA GLY A 302 -18.52 -6.37 10.73
C GLY A 302 -17.93 -7.30 11.81
N GLY A 303 -17.79 -6.77 13.02
CA GLY A 303 -17.21 -7.48 14.14
C GLY A 303 -16.95 -6.56 15.32
N SER A 304 -16.32 -7.08 16.38
CA SER A 304 -15.80 -6.27 17.49
C SER A 304 -14.29 -6.28 17.47
N ILE A 305 -13.69 -5.19 17.93
CA ILE A 305 -12.27 -5.12 18.22
C ILE A 305 -12.11 -4.73 19.67
N ASP A 306 -11.38 -5.55 20.42
CA ASP A 306 -11.01 -5.26 21.79
C ASP A 306 -9.62 -4.61 21.81
N PHE A 307 -9.47 -3.54 22.57
CA PHE A 307 -8.26 -2.77 22.70
C PHE A 307 -7.81 -2.77 24.15
N GLN A 308 -6.50 -2.94 24.35
CA GLN A 308 -5.85 -2.55 25.60
C GLN A 308 -5.12 -1.23 25.35
N VAL A 309 -5.35 -0.29 26.25
CA VAL A 309 -4.91 1.09 26.13
C VAL A 309 -4.26 1.54 27.42
N ARG A 310 -3.05 2.06 27.31
CA ARG A 310 -2.40 2.74 28.43
C ARG A 310 -2.71 4.23 28.38
N ARG A 311 -3.37 4.73 29.41
CA ARG A 311 -3.71 6.15 29.64
C ARG A 311 -3.00 6.65 30.89
N GLY A 312 -1.87 7.31 30.70
CA GLY A 312 -0.96 7.63 31.80
C GLY A 312 -0.42 6.35 32.43
N GLU A 313 -0.71 6.11 33.71
CA GLU A 313 -0.29 4.91 34.44
C GLU A 313 -1.35 3.79 34.47
N ARG A 314 -2.53 4.02 33.86
CA ARG A 314 -3.65 3.07 33.90
C ARG A 314 -3.74 2.29 32.60
N GLU A 315 -3.97 0.99 32.73
CA GLU A 315 -4.43 0.14 31.63
C GLU A 315 -5.96 0.17 31.58
N ILE A 316 -6.50 0.34 30.38
CA ILE A 316 -7.93 0.49 30.09
C ILE A 316 -8.27 -0.48 28.96
N GLU A 317 -9.38 -1.20 29.11
CA GLU A 317 -9.94 -1.99 28.02
C GLU A 317 -11.06 -1.20 27.35
N LEU A 318 -11.03 -1.12 26.02
CA LEU A 318 -12.07 -0.52 25.19
C LEU A 318 -12.50 -1.55 24.15
N SER A 319 -13.78 -1.56 23.79
CA SER A 319 -14.30 -2.43 22.72
C SER A 319 -15.04 -1.60 21.70
N LEU A 320 -14.78 -1.85 20.42
CA LEU A 320 -15.32 -1.10 19.29
C LEU A 320 -16.06 -2.05 18.36
N ALA A 321 -17.36 -1.81 18.20
CA ALA A 321 -18.18 -2.53 17.24
C ALA A 321 -18.10 -1.88 15.85
N LEU A 322 -17.79 -2.69 14.84
CA LEU A 322 -17.75 -2.32 13.44
C LEU A 322 -18.96 -2.91 12.71
N PRO A 323 -19.77 -2.10 12.02
CA PRO A 323 -20.92 -2.58 11.28
C PRO A 323 -20.51 -3.26 9.97
N LYS A 324 -21.48 -3.89 9.31
CA LYS A 324 -21.31 -4.35 7.93
C LYS A 324 -20.85 -3.21 7.02
N ALA A 325 -19.96 -3.54 6.09
CA ALA A 325 -19.33 -2.66 5.11
C ALA A 325 -18.41 -1.57 5.70
N TRP A 326 -17.97 -1.69 6.95
CA TRP A 326 -17.08 -0.71 7.60
C TRP A 326 -15.76 -0.52 6.84
N ARG A 327 -15.26 -1.55 6.15
CA ARG A 327 -14.01 -1.47 5.37
C ARG A 327 -14.10 -0.44 4.26
N ARG A 328 -15.31 -0.20 3.72
CA ARG A 328 -15.57 0.80 2.68
C ARG A 328 -15.42 2.23 3.19
N TRP A 329 -15.20 2.47 4.49
CA TRP A 329 -14.94 3.82 5.03
C TRP A 329 -13.55 4.34 4.65
N ASP A 330 -12.57 3.46 4.42
CA ASP A 330 -11.28 3.85 3.83
C ASP A 330 -11.41 3.97 2.29
N ASP A 331 -10.43 4.61 1.65
CA ASP A 331 -10.38 4.73 0.20
C ASP A 331 -9.16 4.00 -0.37
N PRO A 332 -9.33 2.85 -1.05
CA PRO A 332 -8.22 2.13 -1.67
C PRO A 332 -7.81 2.68 -3.04
N ALA A 333 -8.50 3.67 -3.63
CA ALA A 333 -8.29 4.10 -5.00
C ALA A 333 -6.90 4.73 -5.25
N TRP A 334 -6.20 5.18 -4.20
CA TRP A 334 -4.83 5.68 -4.30
C TRP A 334 -3.79 4.56 -4.53
N ARG A 335 -4.12 3.30 -4.18
CA ARG A 335 -3.23 2.14 -4.32
C ARG A 335 -2.96 1.84 -5.78
N ILE A 336 -1.76 1.37 -6.11
CA ILE A 336 -1.41 1.06 -7.50
C ILE A 336 -2.28 -0.07 -8.04
N SER A 337 -2.62 -1.02 -7.17
CA SER A 337 -3.38 -2.20 -7.50
C SER A 337 -4.87 -1.94 -7.79
N SER A 338 -5.36 -0.72 -7.52
CA SER A 338 -6.64 -0.21 -8.04
C SER A 338 -6.68 -0.14 -9.56
N TRP A 339 -5.52 -0.16 -10.24
CA TRP A 339 -5.43 -0.17 -11.70
C TRP A 339 -6.19 -1.36 -12.31
N MET A 340 -6.13 -2.54 -11.68
CA MET A 340 -6.93 -3.70 -12.07
C MET A 340 -8.44 -3.38 -12.03
N MET A 341 -8.93 -2.72 -10.98
CA MET A 341 -10.34 -2.33 -10.88
C MET A 341 -10.72 -1.24 -11.89
N ARG A 342 -9.82 -0.32 -12.21
CA ARG A 342 -10.01 0.66 -13.30
C ARG A 342 -10.18 -0.02 -14.66
N ARG A 343 -9.49 -1.15 -14.90
CA ARG A 343 -9.74 -2.01 -16.07
C ARG A 343 -11.17 -2.53 -16.06
N ILE A 344 -11.54 -3.22 -14.98
CA ILE A 344 -12.76 -3.99 -14.82
C ILE A 344 -13.98 -3.07 -14.87
N ALA A 345 -14.05 -2.12 -13.93
CA ALA A 345 -15.20 -1.24 -13.73
C ALA A 345 -15.17 -0.03 -14.66
N GLY A 346 -14.00 0.58 -14.85
CA GLY A 346 -13.85 1.85 -15.56
C GLY A 346 -13.53 1.70 -17.05
N GLY A 347 -13.37 0.48 -17.59
CA GLY A 347 -12.89 0.29 -18.96
C GLY A 347 -11.53 0.94 -19.23
N GLY A 348 -10.70 1.09 -18.19
CA GLY A 348 -9.40 1.74 -18.19
C GLY A 348 -9.41 3.24 -17.86
N MET A 349 -10.52 3.79 -17.37
CA MET A 349 -10.57 5.16 -16.87
C MET A 349 -9.88 5.30 -15.51
N ARG A 350 -9.24 6.46 -15.28
CA ARG A 350 -8.96 6.98 -13.93
C ARG A 350 -9.89 8.15 -13.67
N LEU A 351 -10.69 8.04 -12.63
CA LEU A 351 -11.71 9.00 -12.26
C LEU A 351 -11.26 9.80 -11.03
N ILE A 352 -11.36 11.12 -11.12
CA ILE A 352 -11.07 12.02 -10.00
C ILE A 352 -12.39 12.71 -9.63
N PRO A 353 -12.88 12.58 -8.39
CA PRO A 353 -14.03 13.35 -7.93
C PRO A 353 -13.77 14.84 -8.12
N GLU A 354 -14.74 15.55 -8.70
CA GLU A 354 -14.70 17.00 -8.75
C GLU A 354 -15.46 17.56 -7.55
N ASP A 355 -14.87 18.58 -6.90
CA ASP A 355 -15.51 19.30 -5.81
C ASP A 355 -16.46 20.35 -6.39
N ASP A 356 -17.58 19.90 -6.93
CA ASP A 356 -18.63 20.81 -7.38
C ASP A 356 -19.34 21.42 -6.16
N ALA A 357 -19.71 22.70 -6.27
CA ALA A 357 -20.49 23.41 -5.25
C ALA A 357 -21.81 22.65 -4.98
N ALA A 358 -22.18 22.53 -3.70
CA ALA A 358 -23.45 21.91 -3.32
C ALA A 358 -24.62 22.60 -4.04
N THR A 359 -25.59 21.82 -4.50
CA THR A 359 -26.88 22.36 -4.95
C THR A 359 -27.58 23.01 -3.76
N SER A 360 -28.61 23.81 -4.04
CA SER A 360 -29.35 24.60 -3.03
C SER A 360 -29.99 23.77 -1.91
N ASP A 361 -30.13 22.45 -2.09
CA ASP A 361 -30.62 21.47 -1.11
C ASP A 361 -29.50 20.76 -0.32
N GLY A 362 -28.25 21.17 -0.52
CA GLY A 362 -27.07 20.59 0.14
C GLY A 362 -26.59 19.27 -0.50
N THR A 363 -27.26 18.76 -1.53
CA THR A 363 -26.76 17.59 -2.27
C THR A 363 -25.62 18.02 -3.20
N LYS A 364 -24.64 17.15 -3.43
CA LYS A 364 -23.69 17.34 -4.53
C LYS A 364 -24.10 16.35 -5.63
N PRO A 365 -24.27 16.73 -6.89
CA PRO A 365 -24.40 15.75 -7.96
C PRO A 365 -23.10 14.96 -8.08
N MET A 366 -23.18 13.70 -8.50
CA MET A 366 -21.98 12.94 -8.87
C MET A 366 -21.27 13.66 -10.04
N ALA A 367 -19.98 13.89 -9.89
CA ALA A 367 -19.12 14.42 -10.93
C ALA A 367 -17.71 13.84 -10.76
N PHE A 368 -17.27 13.06 -11.74
CA PHE A 368 -15.91 12.57 -11.80
C PHE A 368 -15.26 12.97 -13.11
N ARG A 369 -14.15 13.71 -13.05
CA ARG A 369 -13.35 13.98 -14.23
C ARG A 369 -12.58 12.74 -14.64
N VAL A 370 -12.66 12.40 -15.92
CA VAL A 370 -11.81 11.39 -16.56
C VAL A 370 -10.41 11.95 -16.68
N ALA A 371 -9.55 11.63 -15.72
CA ALA A 371 -8.16 12.06 -15.69
C ALA A 371 -7.28 11.25 -16.66
N ASN A 372 -7.64 10.00 -16.92
CA ASN A 372 -7.00 9.14 -17.90
C ASN A 372 -8.02 8.17 -18.50
N ALA A 373 -7.79 7.74 -19.73
CA ALA A 373 -8.48 6.63 -20.37
C ALA A 373 -7.43 5.80 -21.13
N GLY A 374 -7.22 4.56 -20.71
CA GLY A 374 -6.28 3.65 -21.36
C GLY A 374 -6.61 3.46 -22.84
N LYS A 375 -5.59 3.21 -23.67
CA LYS A 375 -5.72 3.12 -25.14
C LYS A 375 -5.62 1.71 -25.69
N HIS A 376 -4.98 0.80 -24.96
CA HIS A 376 -4.58 -0.51 -25.45
C HIS A 376 -5.18 -1.63 -24.61
N GLY A 377 -5.37 -2.81 -25.24
CA GLY A 377 -5.87 -4.02 -24.58
C GLY A 377 -7.21 -3.82 -23.87
N ALA A 378 -7.38 -4.52 -22.75
CA ALA A 378 -8.57 -4.44 -21.89
C ALA A 378 -8.77 -3.04 -21.28
N HIS A 379 -7.68 -2.32 -20.98
CA HIS A 379 -7.74 -0.92 -20.52
C HIS A 379 -8.19 0.06 -21.62
N GLY A 380 -8.37 -0.38 -22.86
CA GLY A 380 -8.82 0.48 -23.95
C GLY A 380 -10.33 0.61 -24.10
N ALA A 381 -11.13 -0.04 -23.25
CA ALA A 381 -12.56 -0.21 -23.49
C ALA A 381 -13.35 1.11 -23.50
N ALA A 382 -13.13 1.98 -22.50
CA ALA A 382 -13.79 3.29 -22.44
C ALA A 382 -13.33 4.21 -23.57
N HIS A 383 -12.04 4.21 -23.91
CA HIS A 383 -11.52 4.96 -25.04
C HIS A 383 -12.15 4.52 -26.36
N ARG A 384 -12.29 3.20 -26.61
CA ARG A 384 -12.98 2.67 -27.79
C ARG A 384 -14.46 3.03 -27.82
N ALA A 385 -15.11 3.15 -26.66
CA ALA A 385 -16.48 3.63 -26.52
C ALA A 385 -16.62 5.16 -26.66
N GLY A 386 -15.53 5.87 -26.99
CA GLY A 386 -15.53 7.29 -27.29
C GLY A 386 -15.32 8.21 -26.09
N VAL A 387 -15.03 7.68 -24.90
CA VAL A 387 -14.67 8.47 -23.71
C VAL A 387 -13.31 9.14 -23.93
N LYS A 388 -13.19 10.40 -23.50
CA LYS A 388 -11.98 11.21 -23.62
C LYS A 388 -11.54 11.73 -22.26
N VAL A 389 -10.23 11.96 -22.14
CA VAL A 389 -9.67 12.70 -21.00
C VAL A 389 -10.34 14.09 -20.94
N GLY A 390 -10.76 14.48 -19.74
CA GLY A 390 -11.48 15.73 -19.48
C GLY A 390 -13.01 15.62 -19.54
N ASP A 391 -13.57 14.49 -19.98
CA ASP A 391 -15.02 14.25 -19.81
C ASP A 391 -15.38 14.21 -18.32
N ILE A 392 -16.58 14.66 -17.97
CA ILE A 392 -17.12 14.56 -16.60
C ILE A 392 -18.17 13.46 -16.57
N LEU A 393 -17.88 12.35 -15.89
CA LEU A 393 -18.83 11.28 -15.64
C LEU A 393 -19.81 11.73 -14.55
N ILE A 394 -21.10 11.77 -14.89
CA ILE A 394 -22.19 12.25 -14.02
C ILE A 394 -23.18 11.14 -13.64
N GLU A 395 -23.13 10.00 -14.33
CA GLU A 395 -23.92 8.82 -14.02
C GLU A 395 -23.14 7.58 -14.46
N TYR A 396 -23.10 6.56 -13.61
CA TYR A 396 -22.53 5.26 -13.89
C TYR A 396 -23.58 4.21 -13.58
N ASP A 397 -23.97 3.44 -14.60
CA ASP A 397 -24.89 2.32 -14.48
C ASP A 397 -26.24 2.72 -13.83
N GLY A 398 -26.83 3.82 -14.30
CA GLY A 398 -28.08 4.36 -13.78
C GLY A 398 -27.97 5.04 -12.41
N ARG A 399 -26.77 5.11 -11.82
CA ARG A 399 -26.52 5.73 -10.51
C ARG A 399 -25.71 7.02 -10.61
N ASN A 400 -26.02 7.98 -9.74
CA ASN A 400 -25.42 9.31 -9.69
C ASN A 400 -25.09 9.75 -8.26
N ASP A 401 -24.92 8.80 -7.36
CA ASP A 401 -24.71 9.01 -5.92
C ASP A 401 -23.33 8.57 -5.43
N PHE A 402 -22.46 8.08 -6.32
CA PHE A 402 -21.08 7.74 -6.00
C PHE A 402 -20.25 8.99 -5.67
N ARG A 403 -19.38 8.88 -4.67
CA ARG A 403 -18.53 9.98 -4.17
C ARG A 403 -17.06 9.73 -4.39
N ARG A 404 -16.65 8.47 -4.40
CA ARG A 404 -15.28 8.02 -4.62
C ARG A 404 -15.23 7.05 -5.78
N GLU A 405 -14.08 6.98 -6.45
CA GLU A 405 -13.84 5.99 -7.51
C GLU A 405 -14.01 4.56 -6.96
N ALA A 406 -13.62 4.34 -5.70
CA ALA A 406 -13.82 3.07 -5.01
C ALA A 406 -15.30 2.65 -4.87
N ASP A 407 -16.25 3.60 -4.83
CA ASP A 407 -17.68 3.27 -4.75
C ASP A 407 -18.17 2.61 -6.06
N ILE A 408 -17.61 3.03 -7.21
CA ILE A 408 -17.87 2.40 -8.51
C ILE A 408 -17.26 0.99 -8.54
N PHE A 409 -16.07 0.80 -7.96
CA PHE A 409 -15.46 -0.54 -7.86
C PHE A 409 -16.33 -1.49 -7.03
N ASN A 410 -16.85 -1.03 -5.90
CA ASN A 410 -17.78 -1.77 -5.06
C ASN A 410 -19.04 -2.15 -5.84
N HIS A 411 -19.66 -1.17 -6.52
CA HIS A 411 -20.87 -1.39 -7.30
C HIS A 411 -20.69 -2.47 -8.37
N VAL A 412 -19.57 -2.44 -9.10
CA VAL A 412 -19.28 -3.45 -10.12
C VAL A 412 -19.04 -4.82 -9.50
N ASN A 413 -18.26 -4.89 -8.42
CA ASN A 413 -17.99 -6.16 -7.74
C ASN A 413 -19.27 -6.81 -7.19
N ASP A 414 -20.17 -6.00 -6.63
CA ASP A 414 -21.39 -6.47 -5.97
C ASP A 414 -22.47 -6.89 -6.98
N ASN A 415 -22.56 -6.21 -8.14
CA ASN A 415 -23.72 -6.33 -9.03
C ASN A 415 -23.43 -6.89 -10.44
N HIS A 416 -22.16 -6.98 -10.85
CA HIS A 416 -21.81 -7.33 -12.22
C HIS A 416 -20.81 -8.49 -12.29
N ARG A 417 -20.70 -9.07 -13.48
CA ARG A 417 -19.76 -10.14 -13.87
C ARG A 417 -19.04 -9.79 -15.16
N PRO A 418 -17.93 -10.47 -15.48
CA PRO A 418 -17.18 -10.18 -16.69
C PRO A 418 -18.03 -10.34 -17.95
N GLY A 419 -18.09 -9.29 -18.78
CA GLY A 419 -18.88 -9.24 -20.01
C GLY A 419 -20.20 -8.49 -19.89
N ASP A 420 -20.70 -8.24 -18.67
CA ASP A 420 -21.85 -7.36 -18.45
C ASP A 420 -21.56 -5.96 -19.01
N ARG A 421 -22.62 -5.20 -19.30
CA ARG A 421 -22.50 -3.85 -19.87
C ARG A 421 -23.07 -2.84 -18.90
N VAL A 422 -22.33 -1.74 -18.74
CA VAL A 422 -22.76 -0.60 -17.94
C VAL A 422 -22.86 0.64 -18.80
N THR A 423 -23.91 1.43 -18.57
CA THR A 423 -24.11 2.71 -19.24
C THR A 423 -23.34 3.82 -18.52
N LEU A 424 -22.66 4.68 -19.28
CA LEU A 424 -21.99 5.87 -18.78
C LEU A 424 -22.69 7.11 -19.33
N LYS A 425 -22.97 8.08 -18.47
CA LYS A 425 -23.42 9.41 -18.89
C LYS A 425 -22.34 10.42 -18.55
N LEU A 426 -21.84 11.09 -19.58
CA LEU A 426 -20.72 12.02 -19.50
C LEU A 426 -21.11 13.40 -19.99
N VAL A 427 -20.47 14.44 -19.47
CA VAL A 427 -20.54 15.80 -20.00
C VAL A 427 -19.23 16.13 -20.71
N ARG A 428 -19.34 16.58 -21.96
CA ARG A 428 -18.22 17.08 -22.76
C ARG A 428 -18.63 18.40 -23.41
N ASN A 429 -17.88 19.48 -23.13
CA ASN A 429 -18.16 20.81 -23.67
C ASN A 429 -19.62 21.25 -23.44
N GLY A 430 -20.17 20.97 -22.25
CA GLY A 430 -21.55 21.28 -21.88
C GLY A 430 -22.62 20.38 -22.48
N ARG A 431 -22.27 19.38 -23.29
CA ARG A 431 -23.23 18.42 -23.88
C ARG A 431 -23.17 17.08 -23.16
N THR A 432 -24.33 16.50 -22.92
CA THR A 432 -24.45 15.14 -22.39
C THR A 432 -24.20 14.12 -23.50
N ILE A 433 -23.37 13.12 -23.22
CA ILE A 433 -23.06 11.98 -24.07
C ILE A 433 -23.36 10.73 -23.27
N THR A 434 -24.10 9.79 -23.86
CA THR A 434 -24.31 8.46 -23.29
C THR A 434 -23.55 7.44 -24.11
N THR A 435 -22.83 6.55 -23.44
CA THR A 435 -22.13 5.43 -24.07
C THR A 435 -22.19 4.21 -23.16
N GLU A 436 -21.74 3.06 -23.64
CA GLU A 436 -21.69 1.83 -22.86
C GLU A 436 -20.31 1.19 -22.97
N ILE A 437 -19.86 0.62 -21.85
CA ILE A 437 -18.63 -0.16 -21.79
C ILE A 437 -18.94 -1.56 -21.25
N PRO A 438 -18.21 -2.59 -21.71
CA PRO A 438 -18.25 -3.90 -21.08
C PRO A 438 -17.40 -3.90 -19.80
N ILE A 439 -17.90 -4.52 -18.75
CA ILE A 439 -17.14 -4.91 -17.57
C ILE A 439 -16.06 -5.91 -18.00
N GLN A 440 -14.79 -5.54 -17.80
CA GLN A 440 -13.67 -6.34 -18.28
C GLN A 440 -13.44 -7.57 -17.40
N LYS A 441 -12.94 -8.66 -18.02
CA LYS A 441 -12.23 -9.73 -17.30
C LYS A 441 -10.92 -9.20 -16.74
#